data_AF-A0A7W0MUC0-F1
#
_entry.id   AF-A0A7W0MUC0-F1
#
_cell.length_a   1.000
_cell.length_b   1.000
_cell.length_c   1.000
_cell.angle_alpha   90.00
_cell.angle_beta   90.00
_cell.angle_gamma   90.00
#
_symmetry.space_group_name_H-M   'P 1'
#
loop_
_entity.id
_entity.type
_entity.pdbx_description
1 polymer ?
#
loop_
_entity_poly.entity_id
_entity_poly.type
_entity_poly.pdbx_seq_one_letter_code
_entity_poly.pdbx_strand_id
1 'polypeptide(L)'
;MTRTGYLGLGSNVGERRAHLQGAVDALGAHGVEILACSSTYETEPVGEVRDQPDFLNAAVRVRAALGPEELLGACKAVERELG
;
A
#
# COMPACT_ATOMS: atom_id res chain seq x y z
N MET A 1 -13.72 -9.08 16.31
CA MET A 1 -12.38 -9.61 16.62
C MET A 1 -11.41 -8.97 15.64
N THR A 2 -10.31 -8.37 16.08
CA THR A 2 -9.33 -7.76 15.18
C THR A 2 -8.30 -8.79 14.71
N ARG A 3 -7.79 -8.64 13.49
CA ARG A 3 -6.78 -9.50 12.88
C ARG A 3 -5.57 -8.67 12.47
N THR A 4 -4.39 -9.29 12.52
CA THR A 4 -3.16 -8.70 11.99
C THR A 4 -2.95 -9.18 10.56
N GLY A 5 -2.60 -8.27 9.67
CA GLY A 5 -2.29 -8.55 8.27
C GLY A 5 -1.04 -7.80 7.81
N TYR A 6 -0.60 -8.10 6.59
CA TYR A 6 0.49 -7.42 5.91
C TYR A 6 0.04 -7.02 4.52
N LEU A 7 0.29 -5.76 4.16
CA LEU A 7 -0.03 -5.21 2.83
C LEU A 7 1.27 -4.82 2.13
N GLY A 8 1.34 -5.07 0.83
CA GLY A 8 2.37 -4.52 -0.04
C GLY A 8 1.90 -3.18 -0.61
N LEU A 9 2.81 -2.22 -0.69
CA LEU A 9 2.62 -0.93 -1.34
C LEU A 9 3.65 -0.79 -2.46
N GLY A 10 3.25 -0.20 -3.59
CA GLY A 10 4.14 0.01 -4.74
C GLY A 10 3.73 1.23 -5.56
N SER A 11 4.73 2.01 -6.00
CA SER A 11 4.52 3.13 -6.92
C SER A 11 5.74 3.29 -7.83
N ASN A 12 5.53 3.40 -9.14
CA ASN A 12 6.59 3.57 -10.14
C ASN A 12 6.51 4.87 -10.95
N VAL A 13 5.46 5.69 -10.77
CA VAL A 13 5.28 6.95 -11.52
C VAL A 13 5.06 8.12 -10.55
N GLY A 14 5.53 9.30 -10.94
CA GLY A 14 5.34 10.54 -10.19
C GLY A 14 6.10 10.57 -8.85
N GLU A 15 5.51 11.19 -7.84
CA GLU A 15 6.08 11.34 -6.50
C GLU A 15 5.93 10.05 -5.67
N ARG A 16 6.61 8.99 -6.10
CA ARG A 16 6.49 7.60 -5.58
C ARG A 16 6.45 7.51 -4.06
N ARG A 17 7.38 8.18 -3.36
CA ARG A 17 7.43 8.18 -1.88
C ARG A 17 6.24 8.91 -1.26
N ALA A 18 5.77 10.00 -1.87
CA ALA A 18 4.58 10.70 -1.41
C ALA A 18 3.32 9.84 -1.61
N HIS A 19 3.22 9.09 -2.71
CA HIS A 19 2.13 8.13 -2.91
C HIS A 19 2.11 7.03 -1.84
N LEU A 20 3.27 6.43 -1.53
CA LEU A 20 3.36 5.42 -0.47
C LEU A 20 2.94 5.99 0.90
N GLN A 21 3.43 7.19 1.24
CA GLN A 21 3.07 7.83 2.51
C GLN A 21 1.59 8.23 2.56
N GLY A 22 1.04 8.77 1.48
CA GLY A 22 -0.38 9.09 1.37
C GLY A 22 -1.27 7.87 1.58
N ALA A 23 -0.88 6.71 1.05
CA ALA A 23 -1.62 5.47 1.28
C ALA A 23 -1.60 5.04 2.75
N VAL A 24 -0.43 5.14 3.42
CA VAL A 24 -0.31 4.87 4.86
C VAL A 24 -1.19 5.79 5.69
N ASP A 25 -1.22 7.09 5.36
CA ASP A 25 -1.99 8.10 6.08
C ASP A 25 -3.50 7.93 5.87
N ALA A 26 -3.93 7.57 4.66
CA ALA A 26 -5.34 7.40 4.31
C ALA A 26 -5.96 6.11 4.87
N LEU A 27 -5.20 5.01 4.97
CA LEU A 27 -5.70 3.71 5.45
C LEU A 27 -6.38 3.78 6.83
N GLY A 28 -5.92 4.69 7.71
CA GLY A 28 -6.54 4.92 9.02
C GLY A 28 -8.00 5.34 8.94
N ALA A 29 -8.37 6.15 7.93
CA ALA A 29 -9.75 6.60 7.72
C ALA A 29 -10.69 5.45 7.28
N HIS A 30 -10.12 4.35 6.75
CA HIS A 30 -10.87 3.16 6.34
C HIS A 30 -10.86 2.05 7.42
N GLY A 31 -10.51 2.38 8.66
CA GLY A 31 -10.53 1.40 9.76
C GLY A 31 -9.37 0.41 9.74
N VAL A 32 -8.25 0.78 9.11
CA VAL A 32 -7.01 -0.01 9.07
C VAL A 32 -5.95 0.67 9.91
N GLU A 33 -5.60 0.09 11.06
CA GLU A 33 -4.56 0.60 11.96
C GLU A 33 -3.17 0.19 11.45
N ILE A 34 -2.27 1.13 11.25
CA ILE A 34 -0.87 0.87 10.88
C ILE A 34 -0.06 0.56 12.15
N LEU A 35 0.58 -0.61 12.18
CA LEU A 35 1.38 -1.07 13.33
C LEU A 35 2.88 -0.96 13.11
N ALA A 36 3.34 -1.03 11.86
CA ALA A 36 4.74 -0.89 11.48
C ALA A 36 4.85 -0.71 9.95
N CYS A 37 5.90 -0.02 9.52
CA CYS A 37 6.30 0.11 8.13
C CYS A 37 7.70 -0.46 7.95
N SER A 38 7.96 -1.12 6.83
CA SER A 38 9.32 -1.47 6.42
C SER A 38 10.08 -0.23 5.92
N SER A 39 11.38 -0.40 5.68
CA SER A 39 12.10 0.49 4.75
C SER A 39 11.46 0.45 3.35
N THR A 40 11.70 1.49 2.56
CA THR A 40 11.35 1.50 1.13
C THR A 40 12.48 0.89 0.31
N TYR A 41 12.14 0.16 -0.75
CA TYR A 41 13.10 -0.49 -1.65
C TYR A 41 12.79 -0.11 -3.08
N GLU A 42 13.81 0.27 -3.84
CA GLU A 42 13.70 0.42 -5.29
C GLU A 42 13.95 -0.93 -5.96
N THR A 43 13.05 -1.33 -6.86
CA THR A 43 13.11 -2.65 -7.51
C THR A 43 12.70 -2.55 -8.97
N GLU A 44 13.39 -3.31 -9.82
CA GLU A 44 13.06 -3.44 -11.24
C GLU A 44 11.61 -3.92 -11.45
N PRO A 45 10.92 -3.47 -12.52
CA PRO A 45 9.61 -3.96 -12.88
C PRO A 45 9.66 -5.46 -13.22
N VAL A 46 8.69 -6.21 -12.67
CA VAL A 46 8.53 -7.63 -12.96
C VAL A 46 7.39 -7.82 -13.96
N GLY A 47 7.63 -8.55 -15.05
CA GLY A 47 6.64 -8.86 -16.07
C GLY A 47 7.18 -8.75 -17.49
N GLU A 48 6.26 -8.71 -18.45
CA GLU A 48 6.57 -8.61 -19.89
C GLU A 48 6.96 -7.18 -20.30
N VAL A 49 6.38 -6.17 -19.63
CA VAL A 49 6.70 -4.76 -19.85
C VAL A 49 7.87 -4.37 -18.95
N ARG A 50 9.07 -4.33 -19.53
CA ARG A 50 10.29 -3.90 -18.82
C ARG A 50 10.69 -2.46 -19.10
N ASP A 51 10.16 -1.85 -20.17
CA ASP A 51 10.40 -0.45 -20.51
C ASP A 51 9.46 0.46 -19.72
N GLN A 52 9.62 0.44 -18.39
CA GLN A 52 8.90 1.29 -17.45
C GLN A 52 9.82 1.62 -16.26
N PRO A 53 9.57 2.72 -15.52
CA PRO A 53 10.41 3.08 -14.39
C PRO A 53 10.39 2.03 -13.26
N ASP A 54 11.45 2.03 -12.45
CA ASP A 54 11.54 1.20 -11.26
C ASP A 54 10.46 1.54 -10.23
N PHE A 55 9.99 0.52 -9.54
CA PHE A 55 9.04 0.66 -8.45
C PHE A 55 9.76 1.03 -7.16
N LEU A 56 9.16 1.96 -6.41
CA LEU A 56 9.42 2.07 -4.98
C LEU A 56 8.38 1.21 -4.24
N ASN A 57 8.85 0.19 -3.53
CA ASN A 57 8.04 -0.78 -2.81
C ASN A 57 8.25 -0.70 -1.29
N ALA A 58 7.19 -1.01 -0.54
CA ALA A 58 7.24 -1.17 0.92
C ALA A 58 6.22 -2.21 1.38
N ALA A 59 6.36 -2.68 2.62
CA ALA A 59 5.36 -3.49 3.29
C ALA A 59 4.91 -2.81 4.59
N VAL A 60 3.63 -2.94 4.92
CA VAL A 60 3.06 -2.44 6.17
C VAL A 60 2.37 -3.54 6.94
N ARG A 61 2.62 -3.60 8.25
CA ARG A 61 1.89 -4.45 9.18
C ARG A 61 0.69 -3.69 9.68
N VAL A 62 -0.49 -4.29 9.57
CA VAL A 62 -1.75 -3.63 9.90
C VAL A 62 -2.59 -4.44 10.89
N ARG A 63 -3.49 -3.76 11.59
CA ARG A 63 -4.57 -4.37 12.37
C ARG A 63 -5.91 -3.83 11.90
N ALA A 64 -6.86 -4.72 11.65
CA ALA A 64 -8.21 -4.33 11.25
C ALA A 64 -9.26 -5.29 11.83
N ALA A 65 -10.47 -4.80 12.03
CA ALA A 65 -11.65 -5.65 12.29
C ALA A 65 -12.28 -6.19 11.00
N LEU A 66 -11.83 -5.69 9.84
CA LEU A 66 -12.29 -6.05 8.51
C LEU A 66 -11.93 -7.50 8.16
N GLY A 67 -12.83 -8.17 7.44
CA GLY A 67 -12.51 -9.38 6.70
C GLY A 67 -11.61 -9.10 5.49
N PRO A 68 -11.04 -10.13 4.84
CA PRO A 68 -10.11 -9.95 3.71
C PRO A 68 -10.70 -9.14 2.54
N GLU A 69 -11.94 -9.42 2.15
CA GLU A 69 -12.62 -8.69 1.05
C GLU A 69 -12.90 -7.23 1.41
N GLU A 70 -13.28 -6.96 2.66
CA GLU A 70 -13.52 -5.59 3.15
C GLU A 70 -12.19 -4.81 3.23
N LEU A 71 -11.11 -5.48 3.64
CA LEU A 71 -9.76 -4.90 3.63
C LEU A 71 -9.30 -4.59 2.20
N LEU A 72 -9.55 -5.48 1.24
CA LEU A 72 -9.30 -5.22 -0.18
C LEU A 72 -10.11 -4.01 -0.68
N GLY A 73 -11.38 -3.91 -0.25
CA GLY A 73 -12.24 -2.76 -0.53
C GLY A 73 -11.67 -1.45 0.00
N ALA A 74 -11.15 -1.44 1.23
CA ALA A 74 -10.46 -0.30 1.84
C ALA A 74 -9.20 0.10 1.05
N CYS A 75 -8.34 -0.87 0.70
CA CYS A 75 -7.15 -0.60 -0.12
C CYS A 75 -7.52 0.04 -1.47
N LYS A 76 -8.51 -0.51 -2.16
CA LYS A 76 -8.98 0.04 -3.44
C LYS A 76 -9.63 1.42 -3.31
N ALA A 77 -10.22 1.74 -2.16
CA ALA A 77 -10.75 3.08 -1.90
C ALA A 77 -9.61 4.10 -1.82
N VAL A 78 -8.57 3.79 -1.04
CA VAL A 78 -7.35 4.60 -0.94
C VAL A 78 -6.69 4.79 -2.32
N GLU A 79 -6.58 3.74 -3.12
CA GLU A 79 -6.03 3.84 -4.49
C GLU A 79 -6.82 4.83 -5.37
N ARG A 80 -8.15 4.86 -5.26
CA ARG A 80 -9.01 5.79 -6.02
C ARG A 80 -8.96 7.23 -5.50
N GLU A 81 -8.68 7.42 -4.21
CA GLU A 81 -8.60 8.75 -3.60
C GLU A 81 -7.28 9.45 -3.93
N LEU A 82 -6.21 8.68 -4.13
CA LEU A 82 -4.86 9.19 -4.42
C LEU A 82 -4.51 9.18 -5.92
N GLY A 83 -5.30 8.51 -6.76
CA GLY A 83 -5.15 8.40 -8.22
C GLY A 83 -6.32 8.98 -8.99
#